data_AF-A0A1B9M111-F1
#
_entry.id   AF-A0A1B9M111-F1
#
_cell.length_a   1.000
_cell.length_b   1.000
_cell.length_c   1.000
_cell.angle_alpha   90.00
_cell.angle_beta   90.00
_cell.angle_gamma   90.00
#
_symmetry.space_group_name_H-M   'P 1'
#
loop_
_entity.id
_entity.type
_entity.pdbx_description
1 polymer ?
#
loop_
_entity_poly.entity_id
_entity_poly.type
_entity_poly.pdbx_seq_one_letter_code
_entity_poly.pdbx_strand_id
1 'polypeptide(L)'
;MNYIKSILLIILLIPTISQAELSRIYTGTIGQNKVEFYFEYDFAIYIDNKDHQVKNFDIRNSSYSTKFKSNDVKSLDKIVIENVDSLDSGPEQLTGYTFNGDKVNLQKTFEYHEYDEHSLREVEFNNIDYLQESSTKDFYFKVVVSKKKGEKAEIVGIKIYSKHDGRLIQTITGIQGCKFNSYVSIKAHKDFDFNFNGDNNDFYLTKNRNYGPNRIADYYAYDKKQQQFVKLNLDGNGFRFAHEEKEATSYKTCPGKKANDEISLIDDFQYIGNNRYKRVKTECLYKSGQYLNKESNQFEYKKERACNPKEIKACRNYIDTNDYDDY
;
A
#
# COMPACT_ATOMS: atom_id res chain seq x y z
N MET A 1 -36.83 6.21 44.69
CA MET A 1 -35.66 5.30 44.82
C MET A 1 -36.08 3.97 44.22
N ASN A 2 -35.61 3.51 43.06
CA ASN A 2 -34.28 3.59 42.48
C ASN A 2 -34.36 3.69 40.94
N TYR A 3 -33.59 4.62 40.39
CA TYR A 3 -33.29 4.72 38.96
C TYR A 3 -32.26 3.65 38.61
N ILE A 4 -32.67 2.56 37.96
CA ILE A 4 -31.71 1.67 37.29
C ILE A 4 -31.48 2.26 35.91
N LYS A 5 -30.33 2.94 35.78
CA LYS A 5 -29.81 3.47 34.53
C LYS A 5 -29.57 2.30 33.56
N SER A 6 -30.38 2.21 32.52
CA SER A 6 -30.00 1.47 31.31
C SER A 6 -28.85 2.21 30.64
N ILE A 7 -27.61 1.82 30.95
CA ILE A 7 -26.45 2.20 30.14
C ILE A 7 -26.47 1.26 28.94
N LEU A 8 -27.08 1.75 27.86
CA LEU A 8 -26.89 1.22 26.52
C LEU A 8 -25.42 1.49 26.16
N LEU A 9 -24.54 0.53 26.42
CA LEU A 9 -23.16 0.59 25.97
C LEU A 9 -23.17 0.25 24.47
N ILE A 10 -23.54 1.23 23.63
CA ILE A 10 -23.22 1.18 22.20
C ILE A 10 -21.70 1.33 22.14
N ILE A 11 -21.00 0.20 22.11
CA ILE A 11 -19.62 0.16 21.64
C ILE A 11 -19.72 0.43 20.14
N LEU A 12 -19.67 1.70 19.76
CA LEU A 12 -19.25 2.10 18.42
C LEU A 12 -17.84 1.55 18.27
N LEU A 13 -17.74 0.36 17.67
CA LEU A 13 -16.52 -0.12 17.04
C LEU A 13 -16.22 0.86 15.91
N ILE A 14 -15.58 1.97 16.23
CA ILE A 14 -14.91 2.81 15.24
C ILE A 14 -13.67 1.98 14.87
N PRO A 15 -13.55 1.47 13.63
CA PRO A 15 -12.27 0.92 13.19
C PRO A 15 -11.28 2.09 13.10
N THR A 16 -10.37 2.17 14.08
CA THR A 16 -9.12 2.93 14.03
C THR A 16 -8.10 2.15 13.19
N ILE A 17 -7.21 2.67 12.34
CA ILE A 17 -6.99 3.94 11.62
C ILE A 17 -6.29 3.51 10.30
N SER A 18 -6.89 3.82 9.15
CA SER A 18 -6.20 3.89 7.86
C SER A 18 -5.33 5.14 7.92
N GLN A 19 -4.05 5.00 7.57
CA GLN A 19 -3.04 6.06 7.75
C GLN A 19 -3.33 7.35 6.96
N ALA A 20 -4.38 7.41 6.15
CA ALA A 20 -4.77 8.59 5.40
C ALA A 20 -6.15 9.12 5.83
N GLU A 21 -6.26 9.70 7.02
CA GLU A 21 -7.53 10.37 7.38
C GLU A 21 -7.79 11.60 6.50
N LEU A 22 -6.75 12.18 5.90
CA LEU A 22 -6.80 13.34 5.02
C LEU A 22 -5.69 13.29 3.97
N SER A 23 -6.08 13.21 2.69
CA SER A 23 -5.21 13.23 1.53
C SER A 23 -5.40 14.51 0.73
N ARG A 24 -4.32 15.22 0.40
CA ARG A 24 -4.37 16.43 -0.45
C ARG A 24 -3.36 16.36 -1.57
N ILE A 25 -3.77 16.76 -2.76
CA ILE A 25 -2.87 16.90 -3.91
C ILE A 25 -2.73 18.38 -4.23
N TYR A 26 -1.49 18.81 -4.34
CA TYR A 26 -1.12 20.14 -4.77
C TYR A 26 -0.24 20.05 -6.00
N THR A 27 -0.51 20.90 -7.00
CA THR A 27 0.31 20.98 -8.22
C THR A 27 0.80 22.40 -8.41
N GLY A 28 1.97 22.57 -9.01
CA GLY A 28 2.51 23.91 -9.21
C GLY A 28 3.96 23.90 -9.64
N THR A 29 4.76 24.79 -9.03
CA THR A 29 6.15 25.01 -9.44
C THR A 29 7.11 25.19 -8.27
N ILE A 30 8.36 24.79 -8.50
CA ILE A 30 9.55 25.23 -7.75
C ILE A 30 10.49 25.89 -8.76
N GLY A 31 10.65 27.20 -8.66
CA GLY A 31 11.31 27.99 -9.70
C GLY A 31 10.55 27.85 -11.02
N GLN A 32 11.19 27.24 -12.03
CA GLN A 32 10.56 26.95 -13.33
C GLN A 32 10.08 25.50 -13.47
N ASN A 33 10.41 24.62 -12.52
CA ASN A 33 10.12 23.20 -12.61
C ASN A 33 8.72 22.92 -12.10
N LYS A 34 7.94 22.13 -12.85
CA LYS A 34 6.64 21.64 -12.40
C LYS A 34 6.81 20.60 -11.31
N VAL A 35 5.93 20.65 -10.31
CA VAL A 35 5.93 19.73 -9.18
C VAL A 35 4.51 19.31 -8.81
N GLU A 36 4.40 18.12 -8.23
CA GLU A 36 3.18 17.59 -7.64
C GLU A 36 3.50 17.09 -6.22
N PHE A 37 2.74 17.55 -5.23
CA PHE A 37 2.85 17.17 -3.83
C PHE A 37 1.59 16.43 -3.39
N TYR A 38 1.78 15.37 -2.62
CA TYR A 38 0.74 14.50 -2.08
C TYR A 38 0.91 14.47 -0.56
N PHE A 39 0.11 15.27 0.13
CA PHE A 39 0.16 15.45 1.58
C PHE A 39 -0.79 14.49 2.28
N GLU A 40 -0.28 13.88 3.35
CA GLU A 40 -1.02 13.06 4.29
C GLU A 40 -0.54 13.35 5.72
N TYR A 41 -1.42 13.87 6.55
CA TYR A 41 -1.12 14.22 7.94
C TYR A 41 0.14 15.09 8.08
N ASP A 42 1.25 14.49 8.49
CA ASP A 42 2.55 15.07 8.80
C ASP A 42 3.65 14.48 7.91
N PHE A 43 3.26 14.05 6.72
CA PHE A 43 4.13 13.57 5.69
C PHE A 43 3.61 14.02 4.33
N ALA A 44 4.52 14.19 3.37
CA ALA A 44 4.15 14.27 1.98
C ALA A 44 5.16 13.53 1.11
N ILE A 45 4.70 13.02 -0.01
CA ILE A 45 5.59 12.68 -1.13
C ILE A 45 5.40 13.66 -2.25
N TYR A 46 6.46 13.88 -3.01
CA TYR A 46 6.39 14.74 -4.18
C TYR A 46 7.25 14.21 -5.31
N ILE A 47 6.95 14.69 -6.50
CA ILE A 47 7.72 14.46 -7.70
C ILE A 47 7.90 15.79 -8.43
N ASP A 48 9.09 16.01 -8.97
CA ASP A 48 9.37 17.12 -9.87
C ASP A 48 9.65 16.63 -11.29
N ASN A 49 9.39 17.50 -12.26
CA ASN A 49 9.63 17.21 -13.67
C ASN A 49 11.09 17.40 -14.11
N LYS A 50 12.02 17.70 -13.19
CA LYS A 50 13.43 17.88 -13.49
C LYS A 50 14.18 16.56 -13.43
N ASP A 51 13.93 15.74 -12.40
CA ASP A 51 14.62 14.45 -12.22
C ASP A 51 13.68 13.24 -12.15
N HIS A 52 12.38 13.46 -12.12
CA HIS A 52 11.34 12.43 -12.07
C HIS A 52 11.54 11.41 -10.93
N GLN A 53 12.18 11.83 -9.84
CA GLN A 53 12.32 11.01 -8.65
C GLN A 53 11.20 11.28 -7.66
N VAL A 54 10.67 10.21 -7.07
CA VAL A 54 9.77 10.32 -5.92
C VAL A 54 10.61 10.66 -4.71
N LYS A 55 10.21 11.71 -4.00
CA LYS A 55 10.94 12.27 -2.86
C LYS A 55 10.01 12.40 -1.67
N ASN A 56 10.57 12.19 -0.49
CA ASN A 56 9.85 12.32 0.77
C ASN A 56 10.00 13.74 1.33
N PHE A 57 8.93 14.27 1.87
CA PHE A 57 8.84 15.56 2.50
C PHE A 57 8.30 15.38 3.91
N ASP A 58 9.21 15.29 4.87
CA ASP A 58 8.88 15.21 6.29
C ASP A 58 8.39 16.59 6.78
N ILE A 59 7.21 16.58 7.41
CA ILE A 59 6.53 17.77 7.92
C ILE A 59 6.87 17.96 9.42
N ARG A 60 7.33 16.90 10.10
CA ARG A 60 7.63 16.87 11.54
C ARG A 60 9.03 17.40 11.85
N ASN A 61 9.31 18.69 11.62
CA ASN A 61 10.49 19.34 12.23
C ASN A 61 10.52 20.87 12.06
N SER A 62 9.39 21.55 12.23
CA SER A 62 9.42 22.99 12.41
C SER A 62 9.00 23.39 13.81
N SER A 63 9.92 24.06 14.50
CA SER A 63 9.67 24.81 15.72
C SER A 63 8.77 26.04 15.51
N TYR A 64 8.09 26.14 14.36
CA TYR A 64 7.24 27.25 13.96
C TYR A 64 6.00 26.69 13.27
N SER A 65 4.84 26.91 13.89
CA SER A 65 3.51 26.42 13.53
C SER A 65 2.97 26.85 12.15
N THR A 66 3.82 27.32 11.24
CA THR A 66 3.43 27.87 9.92
C THR A 66 4.42 27.56 8.79
N LYS A 67 5.48 26.78 9.03
CA LYS A 67 6.49 26.48 7.99
C LYS A 67 6.88 25.01 8.04
N PHE A 68 6.90 24.29 6.93
CA PHE A 68 7.45 22.91 6.88
C PHE A 68 8.79 22.89 6.17
N LYS A 69 9.69 21.99 6.60
CA LYS A 69 11.06 21.89 6.09
C LYS A 69 11.37 20.46 5.67
N SER A 70 11.80 20.28 4.42
CA SER A 70 12.34 18.98 3.99
C SER A 70 13.68 18.70 4.69
N ASN A 71 13.78 17.51 5.29
CA ASN A 71 15.01 16.96 5.88
C ASN A 71 15.75 15.99 4.94
N ASP A 72 15.40 15.92 3.65
CA ASP A 72 16.08 15.01 2.73
C ASP A 72 17.56 15.40 2.61
N VAL A 73 18.41 14.62 3.29
CA VAL A 73 19.86 14.83 3.45
C VAL A 73 20.58 14.79 2.09
N LYS A 74 19.92 14.27 1.04
CA LYS A 74 20.44 14.22 -0.33
C LYS A 74 19.86 15.29 -1.26
N SER A 75 18.81 16.00 -0.86
CA SER A 75 18.24 17.08 -1.66
C SER A 75 19.03 18.37 -1.45
N LEU A 76 19.67 18.85 -2.51
CA LEU A 76 20.33 20.17 -2.54
C LEU A 76 19.35 21.33 -2.31
N ASP A 77 18.04 21.08 -2.39
CA ASP A 77 17.02 22.11 -2.58
C ASP A 77 16.14 22.37 -1.36
N LYS A 78 16.54 21.92 -0.15
CA LYS A 78 15.84 22.11 1.14
C LYS A 78 14.63 23.04 1.05
N ILE A 79 13.46 22.43 0.87
CA ILE A 79 12.22 23.14 0.54
C ILE A 79 11.58 23.62 1.85
N VAL A 80 11.15 24.88 1.86
CA VAL A 80 10.28 25.46 2.89
C VAL A 80 8.92 25.75 2.28
N ILE A 81 7.86 25.21 2.88
CA ILE A 81 6.46 25.53 2.51
C ILE A 81 5.83 26.31 3.65
N GLU A 82 5.21 27.44 3.34
CA GLU A 82 4.61 28.37 4.28
C GLU A 82 3.08 28.19 4.34
N ASN A 83 2.50 28.51 5.49
CA ASN A 83 1.06 28.55 5.75
C ASN A 83 0.32 27.24 5.49
N VAL A 84 0.97 26.10 5.69
CA VAL A 84 0.27 24.81 5.64
C VAL A 84 -0.43 24.64 6.98
N ASP A 85 -1.61 25.24 7.12
CA ASP A 85 -2.44 25.08 8.32
C ASP A 85 -2.79 23.60 8.48
N SER A 86 -2.33 23.02 9.58
CA SER A 86 -2.86 21.77 10.08
C SER A 86 -4.22 22.10 10.71
N LEU A 87 -5.33 21.64 10.14
CA LEU A 87 -6.21 20.69 10.85
C LEU A 87 -7.57 20.44 10.16
N ASP A 88 -8.17 21.35 9.37
CA ASP A 88 -9.56 21.10 8.91
C ASP A 88 -9.79 21.18 7.38
N SER A 89 -9.19 22.15 6.68
CA SER A 89 -9.21 22.21 5.21
C SER A 89 -7.95 22.93 4.77
N GLY A 90 -7.14 22.29 3.94
CA GLY A 90 -5.82 22.85 3.58
C GLY A 90 -6.03 24.13 2.78
N PRO A 91 -5.09 25.08 2.82
CA PRO A 91 -5.21 26.29 2.01
C PRO A 91 -5.35 25.92 0.53
N GLU A 92 -6.11 26.69 -0.24
CA GLU A 92 -6.18 26.50 -1.69
C GLU A 92 -4.83 26.71 -2.38
N GLN A 93 -3.96 27.53 -1.78
CA GLN A 93 -2.63 27.83 -2.29
C GLN A 93 -1.57 27.70 -1.21
N LEU A 94 -0.46 27.07 -1.57
CA LEU A 94 0.74 27.01 -0.74
C LEU A 94 1.85 27.77 -1.43
N THR A 95 2.55 28.61 -0.67
CA THR A 95 3.74 29.31 -1.13
C THR A 95 4.95 28.89 -0.33
N GLY A 96 6.14 29.18 -0.82
CA GLY A 96 7.35 28.83 -0.12
C GLY A 96 8.61 29.16 -0.91
N TYR A 97 9.72 28.58 -0.50
CA TYR A 97 11.01 28.78 -1.15
C TYR A 97 11.96 27.60 -0.93
N THR A 98 12.90 27.40 -1.85
CA THR A 98 14.07 26.55 -1.63
C THR A 98 15.17 27.35 -0.95
N PHE A 99 16.14 26.68 -0.33
CA PHE A 99 17.32 27.36 0.23
C PHE A 99 18.19 28.06 -0.82
N ASN A 100 18.04 27.67 -2.09
CA ASN A 100 18.69 28.33 -3.24
C ASN A 100 17.91 29.57 -3.73
N GLY A 101 16.78 29.91 -3.09
CA GLY A 101 15.99 31.10 -3.37
C GLY A 101 14.88 30.91 -4.41
N ASP A 102 14.68 29.69 -4.93
CA ASP A 102 13.59 29.43 -5.87
C ASP A 102 12.25 29.54 -5.16
N LYS A 103 11.30 30.24 -5.77
CA LYS A 103 9.93 30.35 -5.24
C LYS A 103 9.17 29.04 -5.44
N VAL A 104 8.43 28.64 -4.42
CA VAL A 104 7.46 27.55 -4.45
C VAL A 104 6.07 28.15 -4.55
N ASN A 105 5.28 27.71 -5.53
CA ASN A 105 3.87 28.09 -5.66
C ASN A 105 3.07 26.84 -6.02
N LEU A 106 2.13 26.44 -5.17
CA LEU A 106 1.32 25.25 -5.35
C LEU A 106 -0.16 25.59 -5.20
N GLN A 107 -1.00 24.95 -6.01
CA GLN A 107 -2.45 25.05 -5.99
C GLN A 107 -3.04 23.69 -5.62
N LYS A 108 -3.97 23.66 -4.67
CA LYS A 108 -4.72 22.45 -4.32
C LYS A 108 -5.57 22.03 -5.50
N THR A 109 -5.46 20.77 -5.89
CA THR A 109 -6.24 20.17 -6.99
C THR A 109 -7.15 19.05 -6.51
N PHE A 110 -6.90 18.52 -5.32
CA PHE A 110 -7.70 17.45 -4.73
C PHE A 110 -7.58 17.47 -3.22
N GLU A 111 -8.68 17.17 -2.53
CA GLU A 111 -8.74 16.91 -1.09
C GLU A 111 -9.75 15.79 -0.84
N TYR A 112 -9.38 14.83 0.00
CA TYR A 112 -10.25 13.74 0.41
C TYR A 112 -9.98 13.39 1.86
N HIS A 113 -11.04 13.33 2.65
CA HIS A 113 -10.99 12.94 4.06
C HIS A 113 -11.61 11.54 4.19
N GLU A 114 -10.84 10.52 4.58
CA GLU A 114 -11.38 9.15 4.58
C GLU A 114 -12.50 8.97 5.63
N TYR A 115 -12.40 9.66 6.76
CA TYR A 115 -13.21 9.38 7.96
C TYR A 115 -14.30 10.39 8.29
N ASP A 116 -14.42 11.47 7.51
CA ASP A 116 -15.52 12.41 7.73
C ASP A 116 -16.85 11.78 7.23
N GLU A 117 -17.95 12.02 7.95
CA GLU A 117 -19.27 11.42 7.64
C GLU A 117 -19.78 11.81 6.24
N HIS A 118 -19.48 13.05 5.80
CA HIS A 118 -19.85 13.55 4.49
C HIS A 118 -19.04 12.84 3.38
N SER A 119 -17.74 12.64 3.57
CA SER A 119 -16.85 11.96 2.64
C SER A 119 -17.19 10.48 2.49
N LEU A 120 -17.54 9.82 3.59
CA LEU A 120 -18.00 8.43 3.53
C LEU A 120 -19.30 8.29 2.71
N ARG A 121 -20.27 9.20 2.91
CA ARG A 121 -21.61 9.04 2.32
C ARG A 121 -21.78 9.71 0.95
N GLU A 122 -21.29 10.92 0.78
CA GLU A 122 -21.68 11.81 -0.32
C GLU A 122 -20.57 12.04 -1.33
N VAL A 123 -19.29 12.00 -0.92
CA VAL A 123 -18.17 12.26 -1.82
C VAL A 123 -18.03 11.13 -2.84
N GLU A 124 -17.93 11.54 -4.10
CA GLU A 124 -17.70 10.71 -5.26
C GLU A 124 -16.60 11.34 -6.10
N PHE A 125 -15.66 10.53 -6.57
CA PHE A 125 -14.64 10.96 -7.50
C PHE A 125 -14.19 9.79 -8.36
N ASN A 126 -13.71 10.10 -9.56
CA ASN A 126 -13.26 9.09 -10.50
C ASN A 126 -11.89 9.46 -11.04
N ASN A 127 -11.02 8.47 -11.14
CA ASN A 127 -9.73 8.55 -11.82
C ASN A 127 -8.79 9.62 -11.26
N ILE A 128 -8.69 9.70 -9.93
CA ILE A 128 -7.69 10.53 -9.26
C ILE A 128 -6.34 9.80 -9.31
N ASP A 129 -5.34 10.43 -9.91
CA ASP A 129 -3.98 9.89 -9.96
C ASP A 129 -3.26 10.18 -8.63
N TYR A 130 -2.93 9.14 -7.88
CA TYR A 130 -2.25 9.24 -6.59
C TYR A 130 -0.83 8.68 -6.67
N LEU A 131 0.18 9.51 -6.40
CA LEU A 131 1.59 9.09 -6.43
C LEU A 131 1.84 7.99 -5.38
N GLN A 132 2.73 7.08 -5.70
CA GLN A 132 3.18 6.04 -4.77
C GLN A 132 4.62 6.33 -4.37
N GLU A 133 4.93 6.15 -3.09
CA GLU A 133 6.28 6.36 -2.55
C GLU A 133 7.28 5.37 -3.15
N SER A 134 6.88 4.09 -3.21
CA SER A 134 7.70 3.07 -3.82
C SER A 134 7.85 3.33 -5.32
N SER A 135 9.08 3.19 -5.78
CA SER A 135 9.46 3.29 -7.19
C SER A 135 10.59 2.32 -7.47
N THR A 136 10.80 1.97 -8.73
CA THR A 136 11.93 1.13 -9.12
C THR A 136 13.11 2.01 -9.52
N LYS A 137 14.17 1.38 -10.01
CA LYS A 137 15.29 2.11 -10.61
C LYS A 137 14.83 2.97 -11.78
N ASP A 138 14.00 2.40 -12.66
CA ASP A 138 13.68 3.01 -13.95
C ASP A 138 12.26 3.61 -14.02
N PHE A 139 11.38 3.28 -13.07
CA PHE A 139 9.96 3.67 -13.11
C PHE A 139 9.45 4.24 -11.79
N TYR A 140 8.49 5.16 -11.88
CA TYR A 140 7.64 5.59 -10.77
C TYR A 140 6.18 5.31 -11.10
N PHE A 141 5.34 5.25 -10.06
CA PHE A 141 3.97 4.78 -10.20
C PHE A 141 2.99 5.80 -9.63
N LYS A 142 1.85 5.93 -10.31
CA LYS A 142 0.63 6.51 -9.73
C LYS A 142 -0.46 5.46 -9.75
N VAL A 143 -1.16 5.26 -8.64
CA VAL A 143 -2.40 4.47 -8.65
C VAL A 143 -3.54 5.37 -9.12
N VAL A 144 -4.51 4.79 -9.83
CA VAL A 144 -5.72 5.48 -10.26
C VAL A 144 -6.81 5.11 -9.26
N VAL A 145 -7.35 6.10 -8.56
CA VAL A 145 -8.29 5.92 -7.46
C VAL A 145 -9.67 6.44 -7.85
N SER A 146 -10.70 5.67 -7.52
CA SER A 146 -12.09 6.06 -7.69
C SER A 146 -12.89 5.70 -6.44
N LYS A 147 -13.96 6.45 -6.20
CA LYS A 147 -14.87 6.26 -5.09
C LYS A 147 -16.29 6.59 -5.55
N LYS A 148 -17.23 5.68 -5.30
CA LYS A 148 -18.67 5.96 -5.44
C LYS A 148 -19.26 6.43 -4.11
N LYS A 149 -20.44 7.05 -4.18
CA LYS A 149 -21.21 7.41 -2.99
C LYS A 149 -21.49 6.20 -2.11
N GLY A 150 -21.32 6.35 -0.80
CA GLY A 150 -21.50 5.28 0.19
C GLY A 150 -20.46 4.15 0.16
N GLU A 151 -19.48 4.19 -0.74
CA GLU A 151 -18.39 3.21 -0.83
C GLU A 151 -17.05 3.83 -0.37
N LYS A 152 -16.10 2.98 0.00
CA LYS A 152 -14.70 3.41 0.24
C LYS A 152 -13.96 3.63 -1.09
N ALA A 153 -12.89 4.41 -1.05
CA ALA A 153 -12.02 4.59 -2.20
C ALA A 153 -11.31 3.26 -2.59
N GLU A 154 -11.27 2.98 -3.88
CA GLU A 154 -10.63 1.79 -4.45
C GLU A 154 -9.64 2.17 -5.55
N ILE A 155 -8.61 1.33 -5.69
CA ILE A 155 -7.65 1.41 -6.80
C ILE A 155 -8.25 0.67 -8.00
N VAL A 156 -8.47 1.41 -9.08
CA VAL A 156 -9.05 0.91 -10.33
C VAL A 156 -8.02 0.78 -11.47
N GLY A 157 -6.82 1.30 -11.27
CA GLY A 157 -5.72 1.20 -12.22
C GLY A 157 -4.37 1.64 -11.69
N ILE A 158 -3.34 1.52 -12.52
CA ILE A 158 -1.97 1.97 -12.24
C ILE A 158 -1.44 2.65 -13.51
N LYS A 159 -0.88 3.84 -13.36
CA LYS A 159 -0.09 4.53 -14.38
C LYS A 159 1.38 4.41 -14.04
N ILE A 160 2.16 3.96 -15.01
CA ILE A 160 3.58 3.66 -14.85
C ILE A 160 4.36 4.63 -15.74
N TYR A 161 5.29 5.34 -15.14
CA TYR A 161 6.04 6.39 -15.82
C TYR A 161 7.53 6.08 -15.76
N SER A 162 8.24 6.43 -16.83
CA SER A 162 9.70 6.33 -16.90
C SER A 162 10.33 7.47 -16.09
N LYS A 163 11.29 7.14 -15.22
CA LYS A 163 12.10 8.12 -14.50
C LYS A 163 13.13 8.83 -15.39
N HIS A 164 13.43 8.28 -16.56
CA HIS A 164 14.40 8.87 -17.47
C HIS A 164 13.90 10.18 -18.08
N ASP A 165 12.60 10.27 -18.38
CA ASP A 165 12.01 11.36 -19.18
C ASP A 165 10.57 11.71 -18.77
N GLY A 166 10.04 11.11 -17.70
CA GLY A 166 8.70 11.37 -17.19
C GLY A 166 7.55 10.86 -18.08
N ARG A 167 7.85 10.12 -19.16
CA ARG A 167 6.80 9.67 -20.09
C ARG A 167 5.97 8.53 -19.47
N LEU A 168 4.67 8.56 -19.72
CA LEU A 168 3.78 7.44 -19.40
C LEU A 168 4.14 6.24 -20.28
N ILE A 169 4.50 5.13 -19.65
CA ILE A 169 4.89 3.87 -20.31
C ILE A 169 3.70 2.94 -20.46
N GLN A 170 2.87 2.85 -19.41
CA GLN A 170 1.74 1.93 -19.40
C GLN A 170 0.64 2.42 -18.46
N THR A 171 -0.59 2.13 -18.83
CA THR A 171 -1.74 2.20 -17.93
C THR A 171 -2.34 0.81 -17.79
N ILE A 172 -2.34 0.29 -16.56
CA ILE A 172 -3.02 -0.95 -16.19
C ILE A 172 -4.42 -0.55 -15.70
N THR A 173 -5.46 -1.13 -16.27
CA THR A 173 -6.86 -0.83 -15.95
C THR A 173 -7.60 -2.08 -15.48
N GLY A 174 -8.83 -1.92 -14.98
CA GLY A 174 -9.69 -3.03 -14.59
C GLY A 174 -9.26 -3.74 -13.31
N ILE A 175 -8.54 -3.03 -12.42
CA ILE A 175 -8.20 -3.54 -11.09
C ILE A 175 -9.47 -3.54 -10.24
N GLN A 176 -9.71 -4.64 -9.52
CA GLN A 176 -10.92 -4.85 -8.73
C GLN A 176 -10.58 -5.36 -7.33
N GLY A 177 -11.37 -4.93 -6.34
CA GLY A 177 -11.25 -5.36 -4.95
C GLY A 177 -9.89 -5.01 -4.35
N CYS A 178 -9.39 -3.82 -4.70
CA CYS A 178 -8.13 -3.28 -4.20
C CYS A 178 -8.44 -2.01 -3.42
N LYS A 179 -8.31 -2.08 -2.10
CA LYS A 179 -8.49 -0.90 -1.24
C LYS A 179 -7.41 0.13 -1.54
N PHE A 180 -7.79 1.40 -1.48
CA PHE A 180 -6.81 2.48 -1.52
C PHE A 180 -6.18 2.63 -0.14
N ASN A 181 -4.89 2.29 -0.02
CA ASN A 181 -4.10 2.46 1.21
C ASN A 181 -3.09 3.61 1.02
N SER A 182 -3.54 4.70 0.43
CA SER A 182 -2.77 5.93 0.23
C SER A 182 -1.44 5.74 -0.55
N TYR A 183 -0.34 6.40 -0.18
CA TYR A 183 0.95 6.40 -0.89
C TYR A 183 1.72 5.08 -0.89
N VAL A 184 1.29 4.07 -0.13
CA VAL A 184 2.03 2.81 0.11
C VAL A 184 1.39 1.56 -0.50
N SER A 185 0.41 1.73 -1.40
CA SER A 185 -0.33 0.61 -1.99
C SER A 185 0.55 -0.24 -2.93
N ILE A 186 1.49 0.40 -3.64
CA ILE A 186 2.52 -0.28 -4.44
C ILE A 186 3.78 -0.48 -3.61
N LYS A 187 4.42 -1.64 -3.77
CA LYS A 187 5.72 -1.96 -3.20
C LYS A 187 6.67 -2.43 -4.29
N ALA A 188 7.81 -1.76 -4.36
CA ALA A 188 8.91 -2.07 -5.25
C ALA A 188 10.20 -2.13 -4.41
N HIS A 189 11.14 -2.99 -4.81
CA HIS A 189 12.42 -3.10 -4.14
C HIS A 189 13.49 -3.44 -5.17
N LYS A 190 14.72 -2.98 -4.94
CA LYS A 190 15.87 -3.24 -5.82
C LYS A 190 16.24 -4.71 -5.97
N ASP A 191 15.65 -5.59 -5.17
CA ASP A 191 15.89 -7.05 -5.19
C ASP A 191 14.67 -7.81 -5.72
N PHE A 192 13.59 -7.12 -6.12
CA PHE A 192 12.43 -7.77 -6.69
C PHE A 192 12.68 -8.09 -8.16
N ASP A 193 12.76 -9.39 -8.44
CA ASP A 193 12.82 -9.98 -9.78
C ASP A 193 11.93 -11.23 -9.79
N PHE A 194 10.63 -11.01 -9.93
CA PHE A 194 9.60 -12.03 -9.86
C PHE A 194 9.48 -12.85 -11.15
N ASN A 195 10.19 -12.51 -12.22
CA ASN A 195 10.25 -13.35 -13.43
C ASN A 195 11.66 -13.88 -13.73
N PHE A 196 12.60 -13.67 -12.81
CA PHE A 196 13.98 -14.18 -12.84
C PHE A 196 14.73 -13.78 -14.12
N ASN A 197 14.49 -12.56 -14.61
CA ASN A 197 15.08 -12.04 -15.85
C ASN A 197 16.27 -11.08 -15.60
N GLY A 198 16.65 -10.88 -14.33
CA GLY A 198 17.70 -9.97 -13.89
C GLY A 198 17.35 -8.50 -14.06
N ASP A 199 16.07 -8.17 -14.22
CA ASP A 199 15.53 -6.81 -14.22
C ASP A 199 14.77 -6.54 -12.93
N ASN A 200 15.38 -5.74 -12.06
CA ASN A 200 14.82 -5.48 -10.74
C ASN A 200 13.83 -4.32 -10.77
N ASN A 201 12.97 -4.29 -11.79
CA ASN A 201 11.89 -3.32 -11.97
C ASN A 201 10.53 -3.88 -11.54
N ASP A 202 10.48 -5.11 -11.03
CA ASP A 202 9.22 -5.75 -10.65
C ASP A 202 8.61 -5.10 -9.40
N PHE A 203 7.28 -5.16 -9.29
CA PHE A 203 6.54 -4.59 -8.16
C PHE A 203 5.30 -5.42 -7.83
N TYR A 204 4.74 -5.21 -6.64
CA TYR A 204 3.42 -5.74 -6.30
C TYR A 204 2.48 -4.65 -5.82
N LEU A 205 1.20 -4.81 -6.15
CA LEU A 205 0.09 -4.00 -5.64
C LEU A 205 -0.58 -4.75 -4.50
N THR A 206 -0.60 -4.16 -3.31
CA THR A 206 -1.31 -4.69 -2.16
C THR A 206 -2.81 -4.50 -2.33
N LYS A 207 -3.61 -5.57 -2.14
CA LYS A 207 -5.07 -5.51 -2.33
C LYS A 207 -5.87 -5.16 -1.08
N ASN A 208 -5.45 -5.70 0.07
CA ASN A 208 -6.28 -5.69 1.28
C ASN A 208 -5.67 -4.97 2.49
N ARG A 209 -4.36 -5.14 2.74
CA ARG A 209 -3.65 -4.60 3.91
C ARG A 209 -2.14 -4.54 3.66
N ASN A 210 -1.45 -3.54 4.20
CA ASN A 210 -0.02 -3.37 3.95
C ASN A 210 0.83 -4.33 4.82
N TYR A 211 0.39 -4.57 6.06
CA TYR A 211 1.10 -5.37 7.06
C TYR A 211 0.26 -6.56 7.55
N GLY A 212 0.92 -7.47 8.26
CA GLY A 212 0.29 -8.64 8.88
C GLY A 212 0.20 -9.89 7.99
N PRO A 213 -0.29 -11.00 8.57
CA PRO A 213 -0.44 -12.27 7.89
C PRO A 213 -1.47 -12.21 6.75
N ASN A 214 -1.44 -13.21 5.88
CA ASN A 214 -2.44 -13.41 4.83
C ASN A 214 -2.62 -12.24 3.85
N ARG A 215 -1.62 -11.38 3.68
CA ARG A 215 -1.68 -10.28 2.71
C ARG A 215 -1.93 -10.81 1.30
N ILE A 216 -2.86 -10.18 0.60
CA ILE A 216 -3.16 -10.43 -0.81
C ILE A 216 -2.51 -9.33 -1.63
N ALA A 217 -1.78 -9.73 -2.68
CA ALA A 217 -1.15 -8.80 -3.59
C ALA A 217 -1.23 -9.33 -5.04
N ASP A 218 -1.33 -8.40 -5.99
CA ASP A 218 -1.12 -8.67 -7.40
C ASP A 218 0.35 -8.37 -7.74
N TYR A 219 1.06 -9.33 -8.34
CA TYR A 219 2.48 -9.21 -8.69
C TYR A 219 2.62 -8.87 -10.18
N TYR A 220 3.49 -7.92 -10.49
CA TYR A 220 3.73 -7.43 -11.84
C TYR A 220 5.21 -7.50 -12.14
N ALA A 221 5.54 -8.09 -13.29
CA ALA A 221 6.92 -8.20 -13.75
C ALA A 221 7.14 -7.41 -15.03
N TYR A 222 8.28 -6.74 -15.15
CA TYR A 222 8.63 -6.02 -16.36
C TYR A 222 9.10 -6.99 -17.45
N ASP A 223 8.38 -7.01 -18.57
CA ASP A 223 8.76 -7.77 -19.75
C ASP A 223 9.57 -6.88 -20.70
N LYS A 224 10.91 -7.04 -20.68
CA LYS A 224 11.83 -6.30 -21.56
C LYS A 224 11.49 -6.41 -23.05
N LYS A 225 10.95 -7.55 -23.50
CA LYS A 225 10.65 -7.76 -24.92
C LYS A 225 9.42 -6.95 -25.34
N GLN A 226 8.43 -6.89 -24.45
CA GLN A 226 7.19 -6.15 -24.70
C GLN A 226 7.25 -4.70 -24.23
N GLN A 227 8.30 -4.33 -23.49
CA GLN A 227 8.49 -3.03 -22.84
C GLN A 227 7.31 -2.61 -21.97
N GLN A 228 6.67 -3.58 -21.32
CA GLN A 228 5.50 -3.37 -20.47
C GLN A 228 5.50 -4.33 -19.29
N PHE A 229 4.73 -3.98 -18.26
CA PHE A 229 4.49 -4.82 -17.11
C PHE A 229 3.39 -5.84 -17.40
N VAL A 230 3.63 -7.07 -16.97
CA VAL A 230 2.70 -8.20 -17.09
C VAL A 230 2.31 -8.65 -15.69
N LYS A 231 1.00 -8.78 -15.46
CA LYS A 231 0.48 -9.37 -14.23
C LYS A 231 0.82 -10.86 -14.19
N LEU A 232 1.49 -11.30 -13.12
CA LEU A 232 1.82 -12.70 -12.89
C LEU A 232 0.58 -13.48 -12.43
N ASN A 233 0.48 -14.75 -12.85
CA ASN A 233 -0.62 -15.64 -12.49
C ASN A 233 -0.41 -16.32 -11.12
N LEU A 234 -0.10 -15.53 -10.10
CA LEU A 234 0.09 -15.98 -8.73
C LEU A 234 -1.19 -15.76 -7.93
N ASP A 235 -1.84 -16.86 -7.53
CA ASP A 235 -3.03 -16.87 -6.69
C ASP A 235 -2.68 -17.40 -5.29
N GLY A 236 -2.48 -16.49 -4.34
CA GLY A 236 -2.08 -16.85 -2.99
C GLY A 236 -1.90 -15.63 -2.08
N ASN A 237 -1.35 -15.89 -0.90
CA ASN A 237 -1.08 -14.92 0.15
C ASN A 237 0.41 -14.91 0.50
N GLY A 238 0.94 -13.74 0.87
CA GLY A 238 2.27 -13.57 1.46
C GLY A 238 3.39 -14.36 0.77
N PHE A 239 3.67 -14.08 -0.51
CA PHE A 239 4.66 -14.84 -1.26
C PHE A 239 6.10 -14.59 -0.79
N ARG A 240 6.93 -15.63 -0.90
CA ARG A 240 8.39 -15.56 -0.90
C ARG A 240 8.90 -16.09 -2.23
N PHE A 241 9.96 -15.49 -2.74
CA PHE A 241 10.58 -15.88 -4.01
C PHE A 241 11.97 -16.44 -3.73
N ALA A 242 12.23 -17.66 -4.23
CA ALA A 242 13.49 -18.35 -4.14
C ALA A 242 14.18 -18.23 -5.51
N HIS A 243 15.15 -17.32 -5.61
CA HIS A 243 15.72 -16.90 -6.89
C HIS A 243 16.60 -17.97 -7.54
N GLU A 244 17.32 -18.77 -6.76
CA GLU A 244 18.20 -19.83 -7.29
C GLU A 244 17.37 -20.95 -7.92
N GLU A 245 16.27 -21.32 -7.27
CA GLU A 245 15.35 -22.38 -7.65
C GLU A 245 14.29 -21.91 -8.65
N LYS A 246 14.13 -20.59 -8.80
CA LYS A 246 13.08 -19.94 -9.60
C LYS A 246 11.68 -20.37 -9.16
N GLU A 247 11.48 -20.38 -7.86
CA GLU A 247 10.25 -20.79 -7.20
C GLU A 247 9.61 -19.62 -6.44
N ALA A 248 8.31 -19.71 -6.24
CA ALA A 248 7.57 -18.82 -5.37
C ALA A 248 6.70 -19.65 -4.43
N THR A 249 6.75 -19.36 -3.13
CA THR A 249 5.96 -20.06 -2.12
C THR A 249 4.98 -19.08 -1.49
N SER A 250 3.70 -19.44 -1.52
CA SER A 250 2.63 -18.73 -0.83
C SER A 250 2.39 -19.32 0.54
N TYR A 251 2.17 -18.45 1.53
CA TYR A 251 1.83 -18.84 2.89
C TYR A 251 0.48 -18.26 3.29
N LYS A 252 -0.39 -19.11 3.82
CA LYS A 252 -1.66 -18.68 4.40
C LYS A 252 -1.92 -19.41 5.71
N THR A 253 -2.33 -18.64 6.71
CA THR A 253 -2.74 -19.14 8.02
C THR A 253 -4.23 -18.86 8.21
N CYS A 254 -5.00 -19.87 8.59
CA CYS A 254 -6.45 -19.75 8.77
C CYS A 254 -6.85 -20.29 10.15
N PRO A 255 -7.93 -19.78 10.75
CA PRO A 255 -8.49 -20.38 11.96
C PRO A 255 -8.89 -21.85 11.73
N GLY A 256 -8.64 -22.69 12.73
CA GLY A 256 -9.15 -24.05 12.79
C GLY A 256 -10.61 -24.11 13.27
N LYS A 257 -11.10 -25.31 13.58
CA LYS A 257 -12.48 -25.51 14.05
C LYS A 257 -12.72 -25.09 15.50
N LYS A 258 -11.67 -25.09 16.32
CA LYS A 258 -11.73 -24.72 17.74
C LYS A 258 -10.90 -23.46 17.97
N ALA A 259 -11.19 -22.77 19.08
CA ALA A 259 -10.33 -21.70 19.55
C ALA A 259 -8.90 -22.21 19.73
N ASN A 260 -7.92 -21.45 19.23
CA ASN A 260 -6.49 -21.77 19.22
C ASN A 260 -6.08 -22.98 18.35
N ASP A 261 -6.97 -23.46 17.47
CA ASP A 261 -6.58 -24.32 16.36
C ASP A 261 -6.26 -23.45 15.14
N GLU A 262 -5.37 -23.94 14.29
CA GLU A 262 -4.86 -23.24 13.12
C GLU A 262 -4.76 -24.19 11.92
N ILE A 263 -4.96 -23.66 10.72
CA ILE A 263 -4.61 -24.31 9.47
C ILE A 263 -3.48 -23.52 8.83
N SER A 264 -2.35 -24.18 8.56
CA SER A 264 -1.26 -23.66 7.75
C SER A 264 -1.39 -24.24 6.34
N LEU A 265 -1.55 -23.38 5.35
CA LEU A 265 -1.63 -23.73 3.93
C LEU A 265 -0.43 -23.12 3.20
N ILE A 266 0.34 -23.97 2.53
CA ILE A 266 1.52 -23.60 1.75
C ILE A 266 1.32 -24.08 0.33
N ASP A 267 1.44 -23.18 -0.63
CA ASP A 267 1.37 -23.51 -2.07
C ASP A 267 2.71 -23.13 -2.72
N ASP A 268 3.38 -24.11 -3.32
CA ASP A 268 4.63 -23.90 -4.06
C ASP A 268 4.37 -23.78 -5.55
N PHE A 269 5.03 -22.81 -6.17
CA PHE A 269 4.89 -22.47 -7.58
C PHE A 269 6.25 -22.49 -8.26
N GLN A 270 6.35 -23.21 -9.37
CA GLN A 270 7.53 -23.17 -10.24
C GLN A 270 7.33 -22.15 -11.34
N TYR A 271 8.33 -21.31 -11.60
CA TYR A 271 8.37 -20.49 -12.80
C TYR A 271 8.61 -21.34 -14.05
N ILE A 272 7.73 -21.20 -15.04
CA ILE A 272 7.73 -21.99 -16.27
C ILE A 272 8.10 -21.17 -17.51
N GLY A 273 8.59 -19.93 -17.32
CA GLY A 273 8.91 -19.01 -18.40
C GLY A 273 7.74 -18.11 -18.80
N ASN A 274 8.03 -17.11 -19.64
CA ASN A 274 7.06 -16.15 -20.19
C ASN A 274 6.19 -15.47 -19.14
N ASN A 275 6.77 -15.07 -18.00
CA ASN A 275 6.06 -14.41 -16.89
C ASN A 275 4.93 -15.29 -16.30
N ARG A 276 5.10 -16.62 -16.34
CA ARG A 276 4.11 -17.57 -15.83
C ARG A 276 4.66 -18.52 -14.79
N TYR A 277 3.79 -18.86 -13.86
CA TYR A 277 4.00 -19.82 -12.80
C TYR A 277 3.02 -20.98 -12.91
N LYS A 278 3.44 -22.15 -12.42
CA LYS A 278 2.59 -23.33 -12.24
C LYS A 278 2.66 -23.75 -10.78
N ARG A 279 1.50 -23.86 -10.11
CA ARG A 279 1.44 -24.50 -8.79
C ARG A 279 1.85 -25.97 -8.93
N VAL A 280 2.88 -26.38 -8.22
CA VAL A 280 3.44 -27.73 -8.28
C VAL A 280 3.12 -28.54 -7.03
N LYS A 281 2.89 -27.86 -5.90
CA LYS A 281 2.64 -28.52 -4.62
C LYS A 281 1.70 -27.70 -3.75
N THR A 282 0.89 -28.39 -2.96
CA THR A 282 0.08 -27.82 -1.88
C THR A 282 0.31 -28.66 -0.64
N GLU A 283 0.77 -28.03 0.43
CA GLU A 283 0.82 -28.63 1.77
C GLU A 283 -0.22 -27.94 2.65
N CYS A 284 -0.95 -28.74 3.44
CA CYS A 284 -1.90 -28.19 4.40
C CYS A 284 -1.83 -28.98 5.70
N LEU A 285 -1.53 -28.29 6.78
CA LEU A 285 -1.46 -28.84 8.13
C LEU A 285 -2.53 -28.21 9.02
N TYR A 286 -3.37 -29.05 9.60
CA TYR A 286 -4.25 -28.69 10.69
C TYR A 286 -3.50 -28.87 12.00
N LYS A 287 -3.30 -27.79 12.73
CA LYS A 287 -2.58 -27.72 14.00
C LYS A 287 -3.56 -27.45 15.12
N SER A 288 -3.47 -28.19 16.23
CA SER A 288 -4.46 -28.12 17.30
C SER A 288 -3.88 -28.09 18.69
N GLY A 289 -4.60 -27.42 19.59
CA GLY A 289 -4.25 -27.33 21.00
C GLY A 289 -2.95 -26.58 21.24
N GLN A 290 -2.85 -25.36 20.71
CA GLN A 290 -1.72 -24.46 20.90
C GLN A 290 -1.38 -24.29 22.39
N TYR A 291 -0.09 -24.28 22.75
CA TYR A 291 0.41 -24.00 24.09
C TYR A 291 1.74 -23.25 24.02
N LEU A 292 2.03 -22.43 25.04
CA LEU A 292 3.34 -21.80 25.18
C LEU A 292 4.33 -22.82 25.78
N ASN A 293 5.36 -23.19 25.01
CA ASN A 293 6.48 -23.94 25.54
C ASN A 293 7.36 -23.00 26.37
N LYS A 294 7.50 -23.31 27.67
CA LYS A 294 8.23 -22.47 28.63
C LYS A 294 9.74 -22.48 28.44
N GLU A 295 10.29 -23.51 27.80
CA GLU A 295 11.73 -23.66 27.58
C GLU A 295 12.18 -22.87 26.36
N SER A 296 11.46 -23.00 25.24
CA SER A 296 11.74 -22.27 24.01
C SER A 296 11.15 -20.86 23.98
N ASN A 297 10.21 -20.57 24.89
CA ASN A 297 9.36 -19.37 24.88
C ASN A 297 8.63 -19.18 23.53
N GLN A 298 8.24 -20.28 22.90
CA GLN A 298 7.52 -20.31 21.61
C GLN A 298 6.18 -21.03 21.75
N PHE A 299 5.21 -20.63 20.93
CA PHE A 299 3.95 -21.35 20.83
C PHE A 299 4.13 -22.62 19.98
N GLU A 300 3.69 -23.75 20.52
CA GLU A 300 3.72 -25.06 19.89
C GLU A 300 2.31 -25.67 19.84
N TYR A 301 2.14 -26.76 19.08
CA TYR A 301 0.85 -27.42 18.92
C TYR A 301 0.92 -28.87 19.40
N LYS A 302 -0.12 -29.32 20.12
CA LYS A 302 -0.18 -30.68 20.66
C LYS A 302 -0.32 -31.75 19.58
N LYS A 303 -1.00 -31.42 18.48
CA LYS A 303 -1.24 -32.36 17.38
C LYS A 303 -1.24 -31.62 16.05
N GLU A 304 -0.64 -32.27 15.06
CA GLU A 304 -0.66 -31.86 13.67
C GLU A 304 -1.14 -33.00 12.79
N ARG A 305 -1.88 -32.69 11.73
CA ARG A 305 -2.29 -33.65 10.71
C ARG A 305 -2.48 -32.96 9.37
N ALA A 306 -2.50 -33.73 8.29
CA ALA A 306 -2.93 -33.23 7.00
C ALA A 306 -4.38 -32.71 7.06
N CYS A 307 -4.65 -31.60 6.36
CA CYS A 307 -6.00 -31.09 6.18
C CYS A 307 -6.83 -32.01 5.29
N ASN A 308 -8.15 -32.04 5.51
CA ASN A 308 -9.07 -32.60 4.52
C ASN A 308 -9.42 -31.56 3.42
N PRO A 309 -10.00 -32.00 2.29
CA PRO A 309 -10.34 -31.08 1.19
C PRO A 309 -11.26 -29.92 1.56
N LYS A 310 -12.18 -30.11 2.53
CA LYS A 310 -13.07 -29.05 3.00
C LYS A 310 -12.31 -27.97 3.77
N GLU A 311 -11.35 -28.37 4.60
CA GLU A 311 -10.46 -27.47 5.34
C GLU A 311 -9.58 -26.65 4.40
N ILE A 312 -9.01 -27.28 3.35
CA ILE A 312 -8.24 -26.57 2.32
C ILE A 312 -9.10 -25.52 1.62
N LYS A 313 -10.30 -25.91 1.15
CA LYS A 313 -11.23 -24.99 0.48
C LYS A 313 -11.66 -23.84 1.38
N ALA A 314 -11.99 -24.14 2.64
CA ALA A 314 -12.35 -23.13 3.62
C ALA A 314 -11.21 -22.14 3.87
N CYS A 315 -9.97 -22.63 4.05
CA CYS A 315 -8.81 -21.78 4.26
C CYS A 315 -8.49 -20.92 3.02
N ARG A 316 -8.60 -21.45 1.81
CA ARG A 316 -8.44 -20.65 0.58
C ARG A 316 -9.44 -19.49 0.51
N ASN A 317 -10.67 -19.71 0.94
CA ASN A 317 -11.72 -18.69 0.96
C ASN A 317 -11.70 -17.79 2.19
N TYR A 318 -10.91 -18.12 3.22
CA TYR A 318 -10.80 -17.31 4.42
C TYR A 318 -10.23 -15.93 4.09
N ILE A 319 -10.91 -14.88 4.55
CA ILE A 319 -10.43 -13.50 4.48
C ILE A 319 -10.13 -13.11 5.92
N ASP A 320 -8.86 -12.78 6.17
CA ASP A 320 -8.48 -12.18 7.44
C ASP A 320 -9.07 -10.76 7.51
N THR A 321 -9.86 -10.50 8.55
CA THR A 321 -10.51 -9.21 8.83
C THR A 321 -9.95 -8.55 10.07
N ASN A 322 -8.95 -9.15 10.74
CA ASN A 322 -8.30 -8.52 11.89
C ASN A 322 -7.57 -7.27 11.42
N ASP A 323 -7.54 -6.26 12.28
CA ASP A 323 -6.71 -5.08 12.07
C ASP A 323 -5.31 -5.36 12.62
N TYR A 324 -4.29 -5.15 11.78
CA TYR A 324 -2.88 -5.25 12.19
C TYR A 324 -2.11 -3.97 11.85
N ASP A 325 -2.80 -2.92 11.40
CA ASP A 325 -2.18 -1.65 11.00
C ASP A 325 -1.93 -0.72 12.23
N ASP A 326 -2.12 -1.23 13.45
CA ASP A 326 -1.89 -0.57 14.76
C ASP A 326 -0.42 -0.58 15.26
N TYR A 327 0.58 -0.92 14.41
CA TYR A 327 1.99 -1.05 14.84
C TYR A 327 2.93 0.00 14.27
#